data_AF-X1B608-F1
#
_entry.id   AF-X1B608-F1
#
_cell.length_a   1.000
_cell.length_b   1.000
_cell.length_c   1.000
_cell.angle_alpha   90.00
_cell.angle_beta   90.00
_cell.angle_gamma   90.00
#
_symmetry.space_group_name_H-M   'P 1'
#
loop_
_entity.id
_entity.type
_entity.pdbx_description
1 polymer ?
#
loop_
_entity_poly.entity_id
_entity_poly.type
_entity_poly.pdbx_seq_one_letter_code
_entity_poly.pdbx_strand_id
1 'polypeptide(L)'
;MRPQVKSDKTTLLSLVAALSVCETIIALNRLSAAIKWPNDVRINGKKVAGILLESEADGNKIDFVILGIGINLNTDLNLLSPELRSNSTSVSHELNQSVDYYAFLKHLFLTLDRHYIKFINQCINSILSEWKN
;
A
#
# COMPACT_ATOMS: atom_id res chain seq x y z
N MET A 1 7.23 -9.66 -9.34
CA MET A 1 6.81 -8.97 -10.59
C MET A 1 8.04 -8.78 -11.49
N ARG A 2 7.87 -8.60 -12.81
CA ARG A 2 8.99 -8.37 -13.77
C ARG A 2 8.72 -7.17 -14.69
N PRO A 3 8.66 -5.93 -14.17
CA PRO A 3 8.30 -4.76 -14.95
C PRO A 3 9.42 -4.39 -15.93
N GLN A 4 9.08 -4.09 -17.19
CA GLN A 4 10.03 -3.60 -18.20
C GLN A 4 10.21 -2.08 -18.08
N VAL A 5 10.75 -1.64 -16.95
CA VAL A 5 11.01 -0.21 -16.63
C VAL A 5 12.46 0.00 -16.24
N LYS A 6 12.94 1.25 -16.32
CA LYS A 6 14.26 1.61 -15.83
C LYS A 6 14.33 1.46 -14.31
N SER A 7 15.52 1.14 -13.80
CA SER A 7 15.75 0.92 -12.38
C SER A 7 15.44 2.13 -11.50
N ASP A 8 15.58 3.35 -12.00
CA ASP A 8 15.23 4.60 -11.29
C ASP A 8 13.71 4.76 -11.05
N LYS A 9 12.87 3.95 -11.69
CA LYS A 9 11.41 3.98 -11.53
C LYS A 9 10.88 2.93 -10.56
N THR A 10 11.70 2.02 -10.05
CA THR A 10 11.20 0.93 -9.17
C THR A 10 10.63 1.45 -7.87
N THR A 11 11.19 2.51 -7.27
CA THR A 11 10.67 3.12 -6.04
C THR A 11 9.22 3.60 -6.17
N LEU A 12 8.77 3.91 -7.40
CA LEU A 12 7.38 4.30 -7.65
C LEU A 12 6.40 3.14 -7.52
N LEU A 13 6.85 1.88 -7.58
CA LEU A 13 6.01 0.72 -7.30
C LEU A 13 5.62 0.65 -5.81
N SER A 14 6.49 1.10 -4.89
CA SER A 14 6.09 1.25 -3.48
C SER A 14 4.96 2.25 -3.33
N LEU A 15 5.02 3.36 -4.07
CA LEU A 15 3.95 4.36 -4.09
C LEU A 15 2.65 3.80 -4.68
N VAL A 16 2.74 3.07 -5.80
CA VAL A 16 1.60 2.36 -6.41
C VAL A 16 0.93 1.43 -5.41
N ALA A 17 1.72 0.66 -4.65
CA ALA A 17 1.21 -0.24 -3.63
C ALA A 17 0.53 0.51 -2.48
N ALA A 18 1.18 1.55 -1.94
CA ALA A 18 0.65 2.36 -0.86
C ALA A 18 -0.67 3.05 -1.25
N LEU A 19 -0.74 3.61 -2.46
CA LEU A 19 -1.96 4.20 -3.02
C LEU A 19 -3.08 3.16 -3.13
N SER A 20 -2.75 1.97 -3.62
CA SER A 20 -3.74 0.89 -3.75
C SER A 20 -4.32 0.45 -2.41
N VAL A 21 -3.50 0.43 -1.36
CA VAL A 21 -3.96 0.16 0.01
C VAL A 21 -4.84 1.29 0.54
N CYS A 22 -4.42 2.56 0.38
CA CYS A 22 -5.24 3.71 0.77
C CYS A 22 -6.61 3.68 0.10
N GLU A 23 -6.67 3.55 -1.22
CA GLU A 23 -7.93 3.50 -1.97
C GLU A 23 -8.82 2.34 -1.52
N THR A 24 -8.24 1.17 -1.27
CA THR A 24 -9.00 0.00 -0.81
C THR A 24 -9.65 0.25 0.55
N ILE A 25 -8.91 0.84 1.50
CA ILE A 25 -9.42 1.21 2.82
C ILE A 25 -10.53 2.25 2.69
N ILE A 26 -10.33 3.28 1.86
CA ILE A 26 -11.32 4.35 1.66
C ILE A 26 -12.60 3.77 1.04
N ALA A 27 -12.47 2.96 -0.01
CA ALA A 27 -13.59 2.43 -0.78
C ALA A 27 -14.46 1.45 0.01
N LEU A 28 -13.86 0.55 0.78
CA LEU A 28 -14.60 -0.50 1.51
C LEU A 28 -15.04 -0.07 2.90
N ASN A 29 -14.30 0.84 3.54
CA ASN A 29 -14.44 1.07 4.97
C ASN A 29 -14.84 2.51 5.31
N ARG A 30 -14.92 3.42 4.31
CA ARG A 30 -15.23 4.86 4.51
C ARG A 30 -14.32 5.54 5.54
N LEU A 31 -13.14 4.97 5.76
CA LEU A 31 -12.09 5.57 6.59
C LEU A 31 -11.25 6.50 5.74
N SER A 32 -10.66 7.51 6.37
CA SER A 32 -9.59 8.29 5.75
C SER A 32 -8.26 7.55 5.92
N ALA A 33 -7.56 7.31 4.82
CA ALA A 33 -6.23 6.70 4.80
C ALA A 33 -5.27 7.59 4.02
N ALA A 34 -4.08 7.79 4.56
CA ALA A 34 -3.06 8.64 3.97
C ALA A 34 -1.72 7.91 3.88
N ILE A 35 -0.96 8.23 2.82
CA ILE A 35 0.39 7.71 2.63
C ILE A 35 1.36 8.58 3.43
N LYS A 36 2.09 7.98 4.38
CA LYS A 36 3.33 8.56 4.88
C LYS A 36 4.46 8.03 4.02
N TRP A 37 4.97 8.92 3.17
CA TRP A 37 5.98 8.59 2.18
C TRP A 37 7.25 7.99 2.84
N PRO A 38 7.90 6.99 2.20
CA PRO A 38 7.52 6.32 0.95
C PRO A 38 6.66 5.05 1.12
N ASN A 39 6.56 4.52 2.34
CA ASN A 39 6.28 3.10 2.54
C ASN A 39 5.14 2.80 3.53
N ASP A 40 4.56 3.81 4.16
CA ASP A 40 3.57 3.60 5.22
C ASP A 40 2.19 4.10 4.80
N VAL A 41 1.15 3.34 5.15
CA VAL A 41 -0.24 3.83 5.13
C VAL A 41 -0.71 4.04 6.55
N ARG A 42 -1.40 5.16 6.78
CA ARG A 42 -1.85 5.57 8.11
C ARG A 42 -3.33 5.93 8.10
N ILE A 43 -4.03 5.58 9.17
CA ILE A 43 -5.41 6.01 9.46
C ILE A 43 -5.33 6.83 10.75
N ASN A 44 -5.93 8.02 10.76
CA ASN A 44 -5.89 8.92 11.93
C ASN A 44 -4.47 9.13 12.50
N GLY A 45 -3.48 9.21 11.60
CA GLY A 45 -2.08 9.40 11.97
C GLY A 45 -1.36 8.15 12.53
N LYS A 46 -2.03 7.00 12.68
CA LYS A 46 -1.42 5.73 13.14
C LYS A 46 -1.18 4.77 11.97
N LYS A 47 -0.07 4.03 12.01
CA LYS A 47 0.32 3.09 10.95
C LYS A 47 -0.62 1.89 10.89
N VAL A 48 -1.21 1.64 9.73
CA VAL A 48 -2.07 0.48 9.46
C VAL A 48 -1.44 -0.49 8.47
N ALA A 49 -0.57 -0.01 7.58
CA ALA A 49 0.15 -0.85 6.64
C ALA A 49 1.59 -0.38 6.41
N GLY A 50 2.44 -1.33 6.02
CA GLY A 50 3.80 -1.10 5.56
C GLY A 50 4.04 -1.79 4.22
N ILE A 51 4.78 -1.10 3.35
CA ILE A 51 5.17 -1.55 2.02
C ILE A 51 6.68 -1.72 2.00
N LEU A 52 7.15 -2.87 1.50
CA LEU A 52 8.56 -3.14 1.27
C LEU A 52 8.76 -3.50 -0.20
N LEU A 53 9.80 -2.94 -0.80
CA LEU A 53 10.19 -3.25 -2.16
C LEU A 53 11.65 -3.70 -2.18
N GLU A 54 11.88 -4.87 -2.76
CA GLU A 54 13.20 -5.39 -3.08
C GLU A 54 13.26 -5.64 -4.58
N SER A 55 14.42 -5.44 -5.20
CA SER A 55 14.58 -5.63 -6.64
C SER A 55 15.97 -6.11 -6.98
N GLU A 56 16.06 -6.93 -8.03
CA GLU A 56 17.32 -7.30 -8.66
C GLU A 56 17.41 -6.62 -10.03
N ALA A 57 18.58 -6.06 -10.34
CA ALA A 57 18.83 -5.31 -11.55
C ALA A 57 20.20 -5.66 -12.13
N ASP A 58 20.27 -5.74 -13.45
CA ASP A 58 21.51 -5.80 -14.22
C ASP A 58 21.66 -4.50 -15.03
N GLY A 59 22.61 -3.65 -14.61
CA GLY A 59 22.76 -2.29 -15.13
C GLY A 59 21.47 -1.48 -14.97
N ASN A 60 20.88 -1.06 -16.11
CA ASN A 60 19.65 -0.28 -16.14
C ASN A 60 18.37 -1.12 -16.30
N LYS A 61 18.49 -2.45 -16.35
CA LYS A 61 17.37 -3.37 -16.57
C LYS A 61 17.01 -4.08 -15.27
N ILE A 62 15.75 -4.01 -14.88
CA ILE A 62 15.23 -4.78 -13.74
C ILE A 62 14.97 -6.22 -14.18
N ASP A 63 15.49 -7.20 -13.44
CA ASP A 63 15.13 -8.61 -13.65
C ASP A 63 13.82 -8.94 -12.93
N PHE A 64 13.71 -8.59 -11.65
CA PHE A 64 12.49 -8.72 -10.87
C PHE A 64 12.37 -7.70 -9.74
N VAL A 65 11.13 -7.56 -9.28
CA VAL A 65 10.76 -6.81 -8.07
C VAL A 65 9.91 -7.71 -7.18
N ILE A 66 10.24 -7.75 -5.89
CA ILE A 66 9.44 -8.34 -4.83
C ILE A 66 8.78 -7.18 -4.06
N LEU A 67 7.45 -7.18 -4.03
CA LEU A 67 6.64 -6.19 -3.34
C LEU A 67 5.94 -6.85 -2.16
N GLY A 68 6.36 -6.54 -0.94
CA GLY A 68 5.72 -6.96 0.29
C GLY A 68 4.72 -5.91 0.77
N ILE A 69 3.49 -6.33 1.08
CA ILE A 69 2.45 -5.46 1.64
C ILE A 69 1.92 -6.10 2.92
N GLY A 70 2.23 -5.50 4.07
CA GLY A 70 1.72 -5.91 5.37
C GLY A 70 0.61 -4.97 5.83
N ILE A 71 -0.59 -5.50 6.14
CA ILE A 71 -1.77 -4.70 6.51
C ILE A 71 -2.40 -5.26 7.80
N ASN A 72 -2.61 -4.39 8.78
CA ASN A 72 -3.33 -4.72 10.00
C ASN A 72 -4.84 -4.65 9.75
N LEU A 73 -5.48 -5.76 9.40
CA LEU A 73 -6.93 -5.81 9.17
C LEU A 73 -7.69 -6.03 10.49
N ASN A 74 -7.62 -7.26 11.02
CA ASN A 74 -8.28 -7.66 12.28
C ASN A 74 -7.29 -7.84 13.44
N THR A 75 -6.20 -7.07 13.44
CA THR A 75 -5.15 -7.15 14.48
C THR A 75 -5.69 -6.63 15.81
N ASP A 76 -5.60 -7.45 16.86
CA ASP A 76 -5.80 -7.00 18.24
C ASP A 76 -4.59 -6.20 18.71
N LEU A 77 -4.78 -4.88 18.84
CA LEU A 77 -3.72 -3.95 19.25
C LEU A 77 -3.25 -4.20 20.69
N ASN A 78 -4.02 -4.92 21.52
CA ASN A 78 -3.62 -5.27 22.88
C ASN A 78 -2.51 -6.32 22.94
N LEU A 79 -2.28 -7.05 21.84
CA LEU A 79 -1.18 -8.00 21.71
C LEU A 79 0.15 -7.33 21.32
N LEU A 80 0.10 -6.07 20.89
CA LEU A 80 1.29 -5.30 20.56
C LEU A 80 1.98 -4.78 21.82
N SER A 81 3.31 -4.67 21.77
CA SER A 81 4.07 -3.97 22.80
C SER A 81 3.56 -2.52 22.97
N PRO A 82 3.67 -1.92 24.17
CA PRO A 82 3.20 -0.56 24.41
C PRO A 82 3.77 0.47 23.42
N GLU A 83 5.05 0.32 23.06
CA GLU A 83 5.74 1.15 22.08
C GLU A 83 5.07 1.07 20.71
N LEU A 84 4.86 -0.14 20.18
CA LEU A 84 4.24 -0.34 18.87
C LEU A 84 2.77 0.11 18.85
N ARG A 85 2.03 -0.15 19.93
CA ARG A 85 0.61 0.18 20.07
C ARG A 85 0.36 1.69 19.95
N SER A 86 1.27 2.52 20.48
CA SER A 86 1.12 3.98 20.44
C SER A 86 1.05 4.54 19.02
N ASN A 87 1.69 3.88 18.07
CA ASN A 87 1.89 4.35 16.70
C ASN A 87 1.22 3.45 15.64
N SER A 88 0.53 2.39 16.05
CA SER A 88 -0.10 1.41 15.16
C SER A 88 -1.61 1.39 15.34
N THR A 89 -2.31 1.01 14.27
CA THR A 89 -3.74 0.73 14.30
C THR A 89 -4.07 -0.45 13.39
N SER A 90 -5.33 -0.88 13.39
CA SER A 90 -5.89 -1.86 12.48
C SER A 90 -7.19 -1.34 11.88
N VAL A 91 -7.55 -1.81 10.68
CA VAL A 91 -8.79 -1.37 10.02
C VAL A 91 -10.01 -1.69 10.89
N SER A 92 -10.03 -2.88 11.51
CA SER A 92 -11.10 -3.27 12.43
C SER A 92 -11.20 -2.40 13.68
N HIS A 93 -10.06 -1.98 14.24
CA HIS A 93 -10.03 -1.08 15.39
C HIS A 93 -10.65 0.28 15.06
N GLU A 94 -10.29 0.85 13.91
CA GLU A 94 -10.83 2.13 13.46
C GLU A 94 -12.32 2.05 13.06
N LEU A 95 -12.79 0.87 12.65
CA LEU A 95 -14.19 0.64 12.32
C LEU A 95 -15.07 0.18 13.50
N ASN A 96 -14.48 -0.27 14.60
CA ASN A 96 -15.16 -1.04 15.64
C ASN A 96 -15.92 -2.27 15.11
N GLN A 97 -15.43 -2.90 14.05
CA GLN A 97 -16.03 -4.10 13.45
C GLN A 97 -14.99 -4.95 12.72
N SER A 98 -15.23 -6.26 12.59
CA SER A 98 -14.34 -7.13 11.81
C SER A 98 -14.39 -6.81 10.32
N VAL A 99 -13.23 -6.88 9.67
CA VAL A 99 -13.08 -6.75 8.22
C VAL A 99 -13.18 -8.12 7.56
N ASP A 100 -13.98 -8.22 6.50
CA ASP A 100 -13.98 -9.37 5.60
C ASP A 100 -12.66 -9.41 4.80
N TYR A 101 -11.82 -10.40 5.12
CA TYR A 101 -10.53 -10.61 4.48
C TYR A 101 -10.63 -10.83 2.97
N TYR A 102 -11.62 -11.60 2.51
CA TYR A 102 -11.75 -11.95 1.10
C TYR A 102 -12.23 -10.76 0.29
N ALA A 103 -13.21 -10.01 0.81
CA ALA A 103 -13.67 -8.77 0.18
C ALA A 103 -12.53 -7.75 0.08
N PHE A 104 -11.76 -7.57 1.17
CA PHE A 104 -10.62 -6.67 1.19
C PHE A 104 -9.54 -7.07 0.18
N LEU A 105 -9.13 -8.34 0.19
CA LEU A 105 -8.07 -8.85 -0.69
C LEU A 105 -8.47 -8.76 -2.16
N LYS A 106 -9.72 -9.12 -2.49
CA LYS A 106 -10.25 -9.01 -3.86
C LYS A 106 -10.18 -7.56 -4.35
N HIS A 107 -10.60 -6.61 -3.53
CA HIS A 107 -10.57 -5.19 -3.91
C HIS A 107 -9.14 -4.67 -4.01
N LEU A 108 -8.26 -5.07 -3.08
CA LEU A 108 -6.84 -4.70 -3.12
C LEU A 108 -6.17 -5.17 -4.41
N PHE A 109 -6.40 -6.41 -4.84
CA PHE A 109 -5.81 -6.92 -6.08
C PHE A 109 -6.33 -6.18 -7.31
N LEU A 110 -7.63 -5.93 -7.40
CA LEU A 110 -8.20 -5.16 -8.52
C LEU A 110 -7.62 -3.74 -8.60
N THR A 111 -7.47 -3.08 -7.45
CA THR A 111 -6.90 -1.73 -7.38
C THR A 111 -5.40 -1.75 -7.71
N LEU A 112 -4.65 -2.71 -7.16
CA LEU A 112 -3.22 -2.85 -7.41
C LEU A 112 -2.93 -3.15 -8.88
N ASP A 113 -3.69 -4.07 -9.51
CA ASP A 113 -3.56 -4.37 -10.93
C ASP A 113 -3.85 -3.15 -11.79
N ARG A 114 -4.93 -2.41 -11.49
CA ARG A 114 -5.26 -1.16 -12.18
C ARG A 114 -4.12 -0.15 -12.11
N HIS A 115 -3.55 0.07 -10.93
CA HIS A 115 -2.45 1.02 -10.76
C HIS A 115 -1.14 0.52 -11.38
N TYR A 116 -0.86 -0.77 -11.29
CA TYR A 116 0.30 -1.37 -11.93
C TYR A 116 0.23 -1.23 -13.46
N ILE A 117 -0.94 -1.48 -14.07
CA ILE A 117 -1.17 -1.26 -15.50
C ILE A 117 -0.97 0.21 -15.88
N LYS A 118 -1.51 1.16 -15.10
CA LYS A 118 -1.25 2.60 -15.31
C LYS A 118 0.26 2.93 -15.24
N PHE A 119 0.97 2.33 -14.27
CA PHE A 119 2.40 2.53 -14.06
C PHE A 119 3.24 2.03 -15.25
N ILE A 120 3.00 0.81 -15.74
CA ILE A 120 3.76 0.26 -16.87
C ILE A 120 3.48 0.98 -18.20
N ASN A 121 2.27 1.55 -18.36
CA ASN A 121 1.87 2.32 -19.53
C ASN A 121 2.34 3.79 -19.50
N GLN A 122 3.30 4.12 -18.62
CA GLN A 122 4.01 5.42 -18.54
C GLN A 122 3.14 6.65 -18.16
N CYS A 123 1.91 6.46 -17.68
CA CYS A 123 1.08 7.56 -17.16
C CYS A 123 1.41 7.94 -15.70
N ILE A 124 2.69 7.98 -15.32
CA ILE A 124 3.11 8.23 -13.93
C ILE A 124 2.65 9.60 -13.40
N ASN A 125 2.58 10.60 -14.28
CA ASN A 125 2.10 11.93 -13.91
C ASN A 125 0.65 11.91 -13.39
N SER A 126 -0.18 10.97 -13.89
CA SER A 126 -1.55 10.82 -13.41
C SER A 126 -1.61 10.30 -11.97
N ILE A 127 -0.75 9.34 -11.61
CA ILE A 127 -0.65 8.78 -10.26
C ILE A 127 -0.09 9.82 -9.29
N LEU A 128 0.90 10.62 -9.71
CA LEU A 128 1.46 11.70 -8.89
C LEU A 128 0.47 12.85 -8.67
N SER A 129 -0.43 13.13 -9.63
CA SER A 129 -1.50 14.11 -9.45
C SER A 129 -2.62 13.61 -8.53
N GLU A 130 -2.94 12.31 -8.57
CA GLU A 130 -3.90 11.68 -7.63
C GLU A 130 -3.41 11.78 -6.17
N TRP A 131 -2.09 11.85 -5.94
CA TRP A 131 -1.50 11.98 -4.60
C TRP A 131 -1.49 13.40 -4.02
N LYS A 132 -1.45 14.45 -4.86
CA LYS A 132 -1.26 15.84 -4.37
C LYS A 132 -2.53 16.50 -3.81
N ASN A 133 -3.69 15.84 -3.91
CA ASN A 133 -4.99 16.32 -3.43
C ASN A 133 -5.41 15.56 -2.18
#